data_AF-A0A0R2BJT7-F1
#
_entry.id   AF-A0A0R2BJT7-F1
#
_cell.length_a   1.000
_cell.length_b   1.000
_cell.length_c   1.000
_cell.angle_alpha   90.00
_cell.angle_beta   90.00
_cell.angle_gamma   90.00
#
_symmetry.space_group_name_H-M   'P 1'
#
loop_
_entity.id
_entity.type
_entity.pdbx_description
1 polymer ?
#
loop_
_entity_poly.entity_id
_entity_poly.type
_entity_poly.pdbx_seq_one_letter_code
_entity_poly.pdbx_strand_id
1 'polypeptide(L)'
;MIKEVIVVEGRDDTRRLREVFGEVDTIETQGSAVPEHILAQIEKIAETRDVVILTDPDFNGEKIRKRVLEVVPQAKQAFLPRREARPHNRGSLGVEHASDEALKTSLKNMLTTASLAEVAPLISQNDLADLGLIAGVDAKTRREQLGDYLHIGYANGKQLARKLQMFQITPKELKDAMTEMGLL
;
A
#
# COMPACT_ATOMS: atom_id res chain seq x y z
N MET A 1 -0.66 17.55 -15.93
CA MET A 1 -1.49 18.06 -14.82
C MET A 1 -2.31 16.89 -14.31
N ILE A 2 -2.21 16.59 -13.03
CA ILE A 2 -3.00 15.53 -12.38
C ILE A 2 -4.42 16.06 -12.24
N LYS A 3 -5.41 15.32 -12.75
CA LYS A 3 -6.83 15.74 -12.71
C LYS A 3 -7.54 15.19 -11.49
N GLU A 4 -7.05 14.07 -10.99
CA GLU A 4 -7.50 13.38 -9.80
C GLU A 4 -7.21 14.16 -8.52
N VAL A 5 -8.02 13.93 -7.49
CA VAL A 5 -7.73 14.38 -6.13
C VAL A 5 -7.06 13.24 -5.36
N ILE A 6 -5.90 13.50 -4.77
CA ILE A 6 -5.09 12.47 -4.11
C ILE A 6 -5.33 12.49 -2.59
N VAL A 7 -5.81 11.37 -2.05
CA VAL A 7 -5.92 11.18 -0.60
C VAL A 7 -4.58 10.68 -0.06
N VAL A 8 -4.03 11.41 0.91
CA VAL A 8 -2.73 11.17 1.55
C VAL A 8 -2.85 11.23 3.07
N GLU A 9 -1.85 10.72 3.81
CA GLU A 9 -1.92 10.67 5.27
C GLU A 9 -1.72 12.06 5.91
N GLY A 10 -0.74 12.82 5.40
CA GLY A 10 -0.35 14.08 6.01
C GLY A 10 0.21 15.14 5.06
N ARG A 11 0.64 16.25 5.68
CA ARG A 11 1.12 17.45 4.97
C ARG A 11 2.43 17.22 4.23
N ASP A 12 3.31 16.40 4.78
CA ASP A 12 4.60 16.11 4.15
C ASP A 12 4.42 15.34 2.83
N ASP A 13 3.41 14.48 2.74
CA ASP A 13 3.00 13.81 1.50
C ASP A 13 2.48 14.82 0.47
N THR A 14 1.60 15.73 0.88
CA THR A 14 1.11 16.82 0.03
C THR A 14 2.27 17.65 -0.52
N ARG A 15 3.23 18.03 0.33
CA ARG A 15 4.41 18.78 -0.07
C ARG A 15 5.21 17.99 -1.11
N ARG A 16 5.50 16.71 -0.82
CA ARG A 16 6.30 15.86 -1.69
C ARG A 16 5.66 15.67 -3.07
N LEU A 17 4.35 15.49 -3.13
CA LEU A 17 3.62 15.42 -4.39
C LEU A 17 3.72 16.72 -5.20
N ARG A 18 3.62 17.87 -4.52
CA ARG A 18 3.72 19.17 -5.20
C ARG A 18 5.13 19.46 -5.72
N GLU A 19 6.17 19.01 -5.02
CA GLU A 19 7.54 19.11 -5.50
C GLU A 19 7.75 18.35 -6.83
N VAL A 20 7.14 17.17 -6.98
CA VAL A 20 7.31 16.31 -8.16
C VAL A 20 6.40 16.72 -9.32
N PHE A 21 5.17 17.11 -9.03
CA PHE A 21 4.11 17.27 -10.04
C PHE A 21 3.61 18.71 -10.21
N GLY A 22 4.07 19.65 -9.36
CA GLY A 22 3.58 21.02 -9.34
C GLY A 22 2.24 21.13 -8.58
N GLU A 23 1.27 21.83 -9.15
CA GLU A 23 -0.04 22.00 -8.51
C GLU A 23 -0.83 20.70 -8.52
N VAL A 24 -1.13 20.17 -7.33
CA VAL A 24 -1.89 18.93 -7.10
C VAL A 24 -2.87 19.16 -5.96
N ASP A 25 -4.11 18.74 -6.18
CA ASP A 25 -5.17 18.73 -5.19
C ASP A 25 -5.06 17.48 -4.31
N THR A 26 -4.95 17.70 -3.01
CA THR A 26 -4.82 16.63 -2.02
C THR A 26 -5.89 16.74 -0.93
N ILE A 27 -6.22 15.60 -0.32
CA ILE A 27 -7.01 15.52 0.91
C ILE A 27 -6.15 14.78 1.94
N GLU A 28 -5.87 15.44 3.05
CA GLU A 28 -5.05 14.89 4.15
C GLU A 28 -5.96 14.22 5.18
N THR A 29 -5.71 12.95 5.50
CA THR A 29 -6.58 12.19 6.41
C THR A 29 -6.29 12.39 7.89
N GLN A 30 -5.19 13.07 8.23
CA GLN A 30 -4.76 13.33 9.62
C GLN A 30 -4.51 12.02 10.39
N GLY A 31 -3.93 11.03 9.71
CA GLY A 31 -3.65 9.70 10.25
C GLY A 31 -4.68 8.63 9.87
N SER A 32 -4.52 7.43 10.44
CA SER A 32 -5.28 6.24 10.06
C SER A 32 -6.72 6.16 10.58
N ALA A 33 -7.06 7.03 11.54
CA ALA A 33 -8.41 7.15 12.09
C ALA A 33 -9.30 8.13 11.32
N VAL A 34 -8.95 8.52 10.08
CA VAL A 34 -9.72 9.30 9.08
C VAL A 34 -11.08 9.82 9.61
N PRO A 35 -11.19 11.08 10.05
CA PRO A 35 -12.44 11.59 10.61
C PRO A 35 -13.64 11.50 9.63
N GLU A 36 -14.85 11.30 10.16
CA GLU A 36 -16.06 11.17 9.33
C GLU A 36 -16.31 12.38 8.40
N HIS A 37 -15.97 13.59 8.84
CA HIS A 37 -16.08 14.78 7.99
C HIS A 37 -15.12 14.75 6.79
N ILE A 38 -13.94 14.12 6.92
CA ILE A 38 -13.01 13.92 5.82
C ILE A 38 -13.54 12.85 4.87
N LEU A 39 -14.11 11.75 5.39
CA LEU A 39 -14.74 10.73 4.55
C LEU A 39 -15.91 11.31 3.74
N ALA A 40 -16.77 12.11 4.36
CA ALA A 40 -17.86 12.81 3.66
C ALA A 40 -17.35 13.80 2.60
N GLN A 41 -16.23 14.48 2.88
CA GLN A 41 -15.57 15.35 1.89
C GLN A 41 -15.05 14.54 0.69
N ILE A 42 -14.41 13.39 0.94
CA ILE A 42 -13.90 12.50 -0.10
C ILE A 42 -15.05 11.96 -0.97
N GLU A 43 -16.13 11.50 -0.35
CA GLU A 43 -17.34 11.03 -1.04
C GLU A 43 -17.93 12.14 -1.92
N LYS A 44 -18.05 13.37 -1.39
CA LYS A 44 -18.57 14.50 -2.15
C LYS A 44 -17.71 14.86 -3.36
N ILE A 45 -16.39 14.80 -3.23
CA ILE A 45 -15.46 15.08 -4.33
C ILE A 45 -15.55 13.99 -5.40
N ALA A 46 -15.72 12.72 -4.99
CA ALA A 46 -15.85 11.58 -5.89
C ALA A 46 -17.07 11.67 -6.83
N GLU A 47 -18.06 12.51 -6.53
CA GLU A 47 -19.19 12.79 -7.43
C GLU A 47 -18.77 13.55 -8.70
N THR A 48 -17.66 14.29 -8.65
CA THR A 48 -17.25 15.23 -9.72
C THR A 48 -15.85 14.97 -10.25
N ARG A 49 -14.97 14.37 -9.44
CA ARG A 49 -13.57 14.11 -9.78
C ARG A 49 -13.18 12.73 -9.30
N ASP A 50 -12.34 12.07 -10.09
CA ASP A 50 -11.71 10.82 -9.70
C ASP A 50 -10.85 11.01 -8.45
N VAL A 51 -11.00 10.08 -7.49
CA VAL A 51 -10.21 10.04 -6.26
C VAL A 51 -9.14 8.96 -6.37
N VAL A 52 -7.92 9.29 -5.94
CA VAL A 52 -6.77 8.37 -5.88
C VAL A 52 -6.29 8.24 -4.46
N ILE A 53 -6.17 7.03 -3.96
CA ILE A 53 -5.57 6.74 -2.66
C ILE A 53 -4.07 6.49 -2.87
N LEU A 54 -3.22 7.34 -2.29
CA LEU A 54 -1.78 7.16 -2.23
C LEU A 54 -1.33 7.30 -0.78
N THR A 55 -1.08 6.17 -0.15
CA THR A 55 -0.69 6.08 1.26
C THR A 55 0.51 5.16 1.41
N ASP A 56 1.13 5.21 2.58
CA ASP A 56 2.29 4.40 2.91
C ASP A 56 2.00 2.90 2.80
N PRO A 57 2.98 2.09 2.36
CA PRO A 57 2.84 0.64 2.25
C PRO A 57 2.99 -0.04 3.62
N ASP A 58 2.27 0.47 4.62
CA ASP A 58 2.25 0.00 6.00
C ASP A 58 0.82 -0.26 6.51
N PHE A 59 0.70 -0.60 7.80
CA PHE A 59 -0.58 -0.87 8.44
C PHE A 59 -1.50 0.36 8.53
N ASN A 60 -0.96 1.57 8.72
CA ASN A 60 -1.75 2.79 8.83
C ASN A 60 -2.29 3.21 7.46
N GLY A 61 -1.47 3.17 6.42
CA GLY A 61 -1.88 3.40 5.05
C GLY A 61 -2.92 2.40 4.56
N GLU A 62 -2.87 1.14 5.00
CA GLU A 62 -3.91 0.15 4.71
C GLU A 62 -5.25 0.50 5.39
N LYS A 63 -5.23 0.98 6.64
CA LYS A 63 -6.44 1.42 7.34
C LYS A 63 -7.09 2.61 6.64
N ILE A 64 -6.30 3.61 6.25
CA ILE A 64 -6.80 4.76 5.48
C ILE A 64 -7.47 4.26 4.21
N ARG A 65 -6.76 3.43 3.45
CA ARG A 65 -7.24 2.86 2.18
C ARG A 65 -8.56 2.12 2.34
N LYS A 66 -8.68 1.27 3.37
CA LYS A 66 -9.93 0.55 3.66
C LYS A 66 -11.10 1.50 3.90
N ARG A 67 -10.92 2.51 4.74
CA ARG A 67 -11.99 3.45 5.08
C ARG A 67 -12.41 4.31 3.90
N VAL A 68 -11.46 4.75 3.09
CA VAL A 68 -11.79 5.49 1.87
C VAL A 68 -12.54 4.61 0.87
N LEU A 69 -12.15 3.34 0.72
CA LEU A 69 -12.85 2.39 -0.17
C LEU A 69 -14.24 1.99 0.33
N GLU A 70 -14.53 2.13 1.62
CA GLU A 70 -15.87 1.91 2.18
C GLU A 70 -16.87 2.97 1.67
N VAL A 71 -16.44 4.23 1.59
CA VAL A 71 -17.28 5.35 1.10
C VAL A 71 -17.15 5.60 -0.40
N VAL A 72 -16.00 5.27 -1.00
CA VAL A 72 -15.75 5.42 -2.44
C VAL A 72 -15.15 4.12 -3.00
N PRO A 73 -15.98 3.07 -3.25
CA PRO A 73 -15.50 1.78 -3.74
C PRO A 73 -14.77 1.83 -5.09
N GLN A 74 -15.09 2.84 -5.91
CA GLN A 74 -14.49 3.10 -7.22
C GLN A 74 -13.17 3.87 -7.16
N ALA A 75 -12.70 4.27 -5.97
CA ALA A 75 -11.46 5.02 -5.84
C ALA A 75 -10.29 4.26 -6.48
N LYS A 76 -9.49 5.00 -7.25
CA LYS A 76 -8.24 4.49 -7.80
C LYS A 76 -7.24 4.34 -6.66
N GLN A 77 -6.34 3.38 -6.80
CA GLN A 77 -5.36 3.00 -5.79
C GLN A 77 -3.97 3.03 -6.41
N ALA A 78 -3.14 3.95 -5.90
CA ALA A 78 -1.73 4.00 -6.18
C ALA A 78 -0.97 3.33 -5.03
N PHE A 79 0.13 2.65 -5.37
CA PHE A 79 1.03 2.07 -4.38
C PHE A 79 2.47 2.34 -4.78
N LEU A 80 3.31 2.57 -3.77
CA LEU A 80 4.73 2.76 -3.96
C LEU A 80 5.46 1.41 -4.01
N PRO A 81 6.36 1.20 -4.98
CA PRO A 81 7.19 0.01 -5.01
C PRO A 81 8.16 0.01 -3.82
N ARG A 82 8.20 -1.10 -3.07
CA ARG A 82 9.01 -1.21 -1.85
C ARG A 82 10.50 -1.00 -2.04
N ARG A 83 11.06 -1.48 -3.15
CA ARG A 83 12.49 -1.37 -3.42
C ARG A 83 12.97 0.08 -3.60
N GLU A 84 12.10 0.98 -4.05
CA GLU A 84 12.41 2.41 -4.24
C GLU A 84 12.09 3.24 -2.98
N ALA A 85 11.52 2.58 -1.97
CA ALA A 85 11.22 3.13 -0.66
C ALA A 85 12.19 2.60 0.44
N ARG A 86 13.26 1.89 0.07
CA ARG A 86 14.38 1.60 0.98
C ARG A 86 15.37 2.77 0.93
N PRO A 87 15.44 3.63 1.96
CA PRO A 87 16.55 4.56 2.05
C PRO A 87 17.85 3.79 2.34
N HIS A 88 18.97 4.27 1.81
CA HIS A 88 20.31 3.75 2.11
C HIS A 88 20.68 3.83 3.61
N ASN A 89 19.88 4.53 4.42
CA ASN A 89 19.97 4.65 5.88
C ASN A 89 18.55 4.55 6.46
N ARG A 90 18.38 3.97 7.64
CA ARG A 90 17.14 3.74 8.45
C ARG A 90 16.06 4.88 8.48
N GLY A 91 15.58 5.36 7.34
CA GLY A 91 14.48 6.31 7.21
C GLY A 91 13.17 5.59 6.89
N SER A 92 12.04 6.20 7.27
CA SER A 92 10.70 5.63 7.12
C SER A 92 10.38 5.32 5.65
N LEU A 93 9.68 4.20 5.46
CA LEU A 93 8.94 3.91 4.23
C LEU A 93 7.76 4.87 4.20
N GLY A 94 7.72 5.83 3.28
CA GLY A 94 6.56 6.73 3.19
C GLY A 94 6.50 7.59 1.93
N VAL A 95 5.32 8.12 1.62
CA VAL A 95 5.07 8.97 0.46
C VAL A 95 5.98 10.20 0.48
N GLU A 96 6.18 10.82 1.64
CA GLU A 96 7.11 11.95 1.83
C GLU A 96 8.58 11.66 1.46
N HIS A 97 8.99 10.40 1.42
CA HIS A 97 10.37 9.98 1.13
C HIS A 97 10.51 9.23 -0.20
N ALA A 98 9.41 9.05 -0.94
CA ALA A 98 9.42 8.37 -2.22
C ALA A 98 10.22 9.15 -3.27
N SER A 99 10.94 8.43 -4.14
CA SER A 99 11.63 9.04 -5.28
C SER A 99 10.63 9.62 -6.29
N ASP A 100 11.07 10.57 -7.11
CA ASP A 100 10.25 11.13 -8.19
C ASP A 100 9.73 10.04 -9.14
N GLU A 101 10.59 9.05 -9.44
CA GLU A 101 10.27 7.93 -10.32
C GLU A 101 9.23 6.99 -9.68
N ALA A 102 9.36 6.72 -8.38
CA ALA A 102 8.41 5.90 -7.64
C ALA A 102 7.01 6.53 -7.67
N LEU A 103 6.92 7.84 -7.41
CA LEU A 103 5.66 8.58 -7.42
C LEU A 103 5.03 8.65 -8.82
N LYS A 104 5.84 8.90 -9.85
CA LYS A 104 5.37 8.91 -11.25
C LYS A 104 4.85 7.54 -11.66
N THR A 105 5.55 6.49 -11.26
CA THR A 105 5.19 5.10 -11.57
C THR A 105 3.93 4.68 -10.82
N SER A 106 3.80 5.03 -9.53
CA SER A 106 2.63 4.69 -8.72
C SER A 106 1.35 5.33 -9.25
N LEU A 107 1.42 6.59 -9.70
CA LEU A 107 0.29 7.28 -10.31
C LEU A 107 0.02 6.83 -11.75
N LYS A 108 1.04 6.39 -12.50
CA LYS A 108 0.80 5.81 -13.83
C LYS A 108 0.11 4.44 -13.77
N ASN A 109 0.42 3.66 -12.75
CA ASN A 109 -0.06 2.28 -12.58
C ASN A 109 -1.21 2.17 -11.57
N MET A 110 -2.03 3.21 -11.44
CA MET A 110 -3.18 3.20 -10.53
C MET A 110 -4.18 2.12 -10.92
N LEU A 111 -4.70 1.41 -9.92
CA LEU A 111 -5.64 0.30 -10.09
C LEU A 111 -6.97 0.57 -9.39
N THR A 112 -8.06 -0.01 -9.87
CA THR A 112 -9.32 -0.04 -9.12
C THR A 112 -9.43 -1.34 -8.30
N THR A 113 -10.33 -1.38 -7.33
CA THR A 113 -10.62 -2.61 -6.57
C THR A 113 -11.06 -3.76 -7.48
N ALA A 114 -11.83 -3.46 -8.53
CA ALA A 114 -12.24 -4.45 -9.52
C ALA A 114 -11.03 -4.99 -10.30
N SER A 115 -10.17 -4.09 -10.79
CA SER A 115 -8.95 -4.49 -11.52
C SER A 115 -7.99 -5.32 -10.65
N LEU A 116 -7.87 -5.02 -9.35
CA LEU A 116 -7.06 -5.80 -8.41
C LEU A 116 -7.59 -7.22 -8.19
N ALA A 117 -8.91 -7.43 -8.28
CA ALA A 117 -9.52 -8.74 -8.12
C ALA A 117 -9.33 -9.65 -9.35
N GLU A 118 -9.19 -9.06 -10.53
CA GLU A 118 -8.97 -9.77 -11.80
C GLU A 118 -7.51 -10.19 -12.01
N VAL A 119 -6.57 -9.53 -11.33
CA VAL A 119 -5.14 -9.85 -11.42
C VAL A 119 -4.81 -10.99 -10.45
N ALA A 120 -4.39 -12.13 -11.00
CA ALA A 120 -3.88 -13.23 -10.19
C ALA A 120 -2.69 -12.77 -9.32
N PRO A 121 -2.62 -13.15 -8.03
CA PRO A 121 -1.49 -12.81 -7.19
C PRO A 121 -0.17 -13.29 -7.79
N LEU A 122 0.85 -12.44 -7.76
CA LEU A 122 2.22 -12.80 -8.21
C LEU A 122 2.84 -13.92 -7.36
N ILE A 123 2.35 -14.08 -6.13
CA ILE A 123 2.78 -15.10 -5.17
C ILE A 123 1.56 -15.99 -4.91
N SER A 124 1.64 -17.24 -5.34
CA SER A 124 0.55 -18.22 -5.22
C SER A 124 0.50 -18.85 -3.82
N GLN A 125 -0.59 -19.56 -3.53
CA GLN A 125 -0.69 -20.36 -2.30
C GLN A 125 0.36 -21.47 -2.24
N ASN A 126 0.78 -22.01 -3.38
CA ASN A 126 1.83 -23.03 -3.44
C ASN A 126 3.20 -22.42 -3.10
N ASP A 127 3.52 -21.23 -3.64
CA ASP A 127 4.78 -20.54 -3.31
C ASP A 127 4.89 -20.27 -1.80
N LEU A 128 3.78 -19.88 -1.17
CA LEU A 128 3.71 -19.66 0.27
C LEU A 128 3.85 -20.97 1.06
N ALA A 129 3.32 -22.09 0.57
CA ALA A 129 3.48 -23.40 1.19
C ALA A 129 4.94 -23.86 1.11
N ASP A 130 5.58 -23.68 -0.05
CA ASP A 130 7.00 -24.01 -0.27
C ASP A 130 7.94 -23.20 0.64
N LEU A 131 7.56 -21.97 0.98
CA LEU A 131 8.27 -21.11 1.93
C LEU A 131 7.92 -21.41 3.42
N GLY A 132 7.07 -22.40 3.68
CA GLY A 132 6.63 -22.75 5.03
C GLY A 132 5.75 -21.68 5.70
N LEU A 133 5.18 -20.76 4.92
CA LEU A 133 4.26 -19.72 5.41
C LEU A 133 2.83 -20.24 5.54
N ILE A 134 2.53 -21.38 4.91
CA ILE A 134 1.28 -22.12 5.09
C ILE A 134 1.55 -23.61 5.26
N ALA A 135 0.62 -24.32 5.91
CA ALA A 135 0.64 -25.77 6.09
C ALA A 135 1.86 -26.36 6.86
N GLY A 136 2.23 -25.75 7.99
CA GLY A 136 3.26 -26.28 8.90
C GLY A 136 3.05 -25.82 10.35
N VAL A 137 3.71 -26.49 11.31
CA VAL A 137 3.58 -26.17 12.74
C VAL A 137 4.03 -24.74 13.07
N ASP A 138 5.08 -24.26 12.37
CA ASP A 138 5.62 -22.92 12.57
C ASP A 138 5.00 -21.87 11.63
N ALA A 139 4.10 -22.26 10.74
CA ALA A 139 3.58 -21.38 9.68
C ALA A 139 2.87 -20.14 10.25
N LYS A 140 2.25 -20.24 11.43
CA LYS A 140 1.65 -19.09 12.11
C LYS A 140 2.73 -18.11 12.56
N THR A 141 3.72 -18.58 13.30
CA THR A 141 4.83 -17.77 13.83
C THR A 141 5.63 -17.13 12.71
N ARG A 142 5.93 -17.87 11.63
CA ARG A 142 6.61 -17.33 10.44
C ARG A 142 5.81 -16.20 9.79
N ARG A 143 4.48 -16.31 9.72
CA ARG A 143 3.59 -15.25 9.19
C ARG A 143 3.52 -14.03 10.10
N GLU A 144 3.56 -14.22 11.42
CA GLU A 144 3.63 -13.11 12.37
C GLU A 144 4.94 -12.35 12.20
N GLN A 145 6.08 -13.06 12.21
CA GLN A 145 7.41 -12.47 11.97
C GLN A 145 7.51 -11.76 10.62
N LEU A 146 7.03 -12.40 9.55
CA LEU A 146 6.99 -11.79 8.22
C LEU A 146 6.10 -10.55 8.20
N GLY A 147 4.92 -10.62 8.83
CA GLY A 147 3.98 -9.51 8.91
C GLY A 147 4.57 -8.30 9.63
N ASP A 148 5.31 -8.54 10.70
CA ASP A 148 5.98 -7.51 11.50
C ASP A 148 7.20 -6.95 10.77
N TYR A 149 8.06 -7.80 10.22
CA TYR A 149 9.26 -7.40 9.46
C TYR A 149 8.89 -6.61 8.21
N LEU A 150 7.85 -7.05 7.50
CA LEU A 150 7.33 -6.32 6.37
C LEU A 150 6.45 -5.15 6.81
N HIS A 151 6.10 -4.93 8.08
CA HIS A 151 5.13 -3.89 8.49
C HIS A 151 3.77 -3.94 7.76
N ILE A 152 3.39 -5.12 7.27
CA ILE A 152 2.07 -5.34 6.67
C ILE A 152 1.07 -5.75 7.73
N GLY A 153 1.51 -6.11 8.93
CA GLY A 153 0.69 -6.67 10.00
C GLY A 153 0.22 -8.09 9.70
N TYR A 154 -0.46 -8.73 10.65
CA TYR A 154 -0.82 -10.15 10.53
C TYR A 154 -1.81 -10.43 9.38
N ALA A 155 -1.58 -11.55 8.68
CA ALA A 155 -2.52 -12.14 7.73
C ALA A 155 -2.63 -13.65 7.98
N ASN A 156 -3.85 -14.20 7.89
CA ASN A 156 -4.01 -15.65 7.87
C ASN A 156 -3.49 -16.25 6.55
N GLY A 157 -3.24 -17.56 6.49
CA GLY A 157 -2.71 -18.22 5.29
C GLY A 157 -3.52 -17.98 4.01
N LYS A 158 -4.86 -17.92 4.13
CA LYS A 158 -5.77 -17.67 3.01
C LYS A 158 -5.65 -16.24 2.48
N GLN A 159 -5.32 -15.28 3.35
CA GLN A 159 -5.25 -13.86 3.03
C GLN A 159 -3.84 -13.39 2.67
N LEU A 160 -2.80 -14.14 3.04
CA LEU A 160 -1.41 -13.70 2.90
C LEU A 160 -1.05 -13.36 1.45
N ALA A 161 -1.39 -14.19 0.48
CA ALA A 161 -1.11 -13.93 -0.94
C ALA A 161 -1.72 -12.60 -1.41
N ARG A 162 -3.00 -12.37 -1.09
CA ARG A 162 -3.69 -11.13 -1.40
C ARG A 162 -3.07 -9.94 -0.68
N LYS A 163 -2.67 -10.11 0.58
CA LYS A 163 -2.01 -9.06 1.34
C LYS A 163 -0.66 -8.70 0.72
N LEU A 164 0.19 -9.68 0.44
CA LEU A 164 1.45 -9.47 -0.26
C LEU A 164 1.25 -8.75 -1.61
N GLN A 165 0.24 -9.13 -2.39
CA GLN A 165 -0.13 -8.43 -3.63
C GLN A 165 -0.57 -6.97 -3.38
N MET A 166 -1.39 -6.72 -2.37
CA MET A 166 -1.82 -5.37 -1.99
C MET A 166 -0.63 -4.48 -1.60
N PHE A 167 0.37 -5.04 -0.93
CA PHE A 167 1.61 -4.34 -0.57
C PHE A 167 2.67 -4.39 -1.69
N GLN A 168 2.31 -4.88 -2.89
CA GLN A 168 3.17 -5.06 -4.06
C GLN A 168 4.48 -5.80 -3.75
N ILE A 169 4.44 -6.76 -2.83
CA ILE A 169 5.59 -7.59 -2.51
C ILE A 169 5.82 -8.55 -3.67
N THR A 170 6.98 -8.42 -4.30
CA THR A 170 7.42 -9.34 -5.34
C THR A 170 7.87 -10.68 -4.75
N PRO A 171 7.87 -11.77 -5.54
CA PRO A 171 8.43 -13.05 -5.09
C PRO A 171 9.88 -12.94 -4.60
N LYS A 172 10.68 -12.06 -5.25
CA LYS A 172 12.05 -11.78 -4.84
C LYS A 172 12.10 -11.09 -3.47
N GLU A 173 11.32 -10.04 -3.25
CA GLU A 173 11.29 -9.34 -1.96
C GLU A 173 10.79 -10.22 -0.83
N LEU A 174 9.81 -11.10 -1.09
CA LEU A 174 9.37 -12.09 -0.12
C LEU A 174 10.52 -13.03 0.27
N LYS A 175 11.24 -13.55 -0.73
CA LYS A 175 12.37 -14.46 -0.50
C LYS A 175 13.55 -13.78 0.22
N ASP A 176 13.87 -12.54 -0.17
CA ASP A 176 14.90 -11.74 0.48
C ASP A 176 14.54 -11.51 1.96
N ALA A 177 13.31 -11.10 2.26
CA ALA A 177 12.83 -10.91 3.64
C ALA A 177 12.91 -12.21 4.47
N MET A 178 12.49 -13.33 3.90
CA MET A 178 12.58 -14.63 4.57
C MET A 178 14.03 -15.03 4.88
N THR A 179 14.97 -14.70 3.99
CA THR A 179 16.42 -14.94 4.18
C THR A 179 16.98 -14.03 5.27
N GLU A 180 16.67 -12.73 5.24
CA GLU A 180 17.11 -11.76 6.24
C GLU A 180 16.61 -12.09 7.66
N MET A 181 15.43 -12.71 7.79
CA MET A 181 14.89 -13.20 9.06
C MET A 181 15.44 -14.57 9.50
N GLY A 182 16.27 -15.22 8.69
CA GLY A 182 16.81 -16.55 8.98
C GLY A 182 15.78 -17.68 8.90
N LEU A 183 14.75 -17.53 8.06
CA LEU A 183 13.70 -18.54 7.83
C LEU A 183 13.91 -19.39 6.56
N LEU A 184 14.96 -19.06 5.79
CA LEU A 184 15.47 -19.76 4.60
C LEU A 184 16.98 -20.02 4.70
#